data_AF-A0A9F5ISP3-F1
#
_entry.id   AF-A0A9F5ISP3-F1
#
_cell.length_a   1.000
_cell.length_b   1.000
_cell.length_c   1.000
_cell.angle_alpha   90.00
_cell.angle_beta   90.00
_cell.angle_gamma   90.00
#
_symmetry.space_group_name_H-M   'P 1'
#
loop_
_entity.id
_entity.type
_entity.pdbx_description
1 polymer ?
#
loop_
_entity_poly.entity_id
_entity_poly.type
_entity_poly.pdbx_seq_one_letter_code
_entity_poly.pdbx_strand_id
1 'polypeptide(L)'
;MRWVFFFFLATQVIRGLLKFWPKTCSQKEVMFLGEIEEILDVIEPTQFKKIQEPLFKQIAKCVSSSHFQIAERALYFWHNEYILGLIEENIDTILPIMFGSLYKISKEHWNPTIVALVYNVLKTLMEMNGKLFDELTSTYKAERQREKKKELEREELWKKLEELRLMKTLSDQMSNTSSSINIPNDKVPSECESLCL
;
A
#
# COMPACT_ATOMS: atom_id res chain seq x y z
N MET A 1 -25.62 -20.80 31.83
CA MET A 1 -26.38 -19.77 31.06
C MET A 1 -25.58 -18.49 30.75
N ARG A 2 -24.61 -18.06 31.59
CA ARG A 2 -23.84 -16.82 31.37
C ARG A 2 -22.91 -16.84 30.15
N TRP A 3 -22.43 -18.02 29.75
CA TRP A 3 -21.53 -18.19 28.60
C TRP A 3 -22.25 -18.12 27.24
N VAL A 4 -23.47 -18.65 27.12
CA VAL A 4 -24.24 -18.69 25.85
C VAL A 4 -24.55 -17.27 25.32
N PHE A 5 -24.78 -16.30 26.21
CA PHE A 5 -24.97 -14.90 25.81
C PHE A 5 -23.67 -14.22 25.34
N PHE A 6 -22.52 -14.62 25.88
CA PHE A 6 -21.23 -14.06 25.45
C PHE A 6 -20.87 -14.50 24.03
N PHE A 7 -21.11 -15.77 23.68
CA PHE A 7 -20.81 -16.31 22.35
C PHE A 7 -21.64 -15.67 21.21
N PHE A 8 -22.91 -15.31 21.45
CA PHE A 8 -23.73 -14.61 20.45
C PHE A 8 -23.28 -13.16 20.23
N LEU A 9 -22.68 -12.54 21.25
CA LEU A 9 -22.25 -11.14 21.20
C LEU A 9 -20.85 -10.97 20.61
N ALA A 10 -19.99 -12.00 20.62
CA ALA A 10 -18.61 -11.92 20.14
C ALA A 10 -18.49 -11.30 18.73
N THR A 11 -19.31 -11.75 17.77
CA THR A 11 -19.33 -11.18 16.41
C THR A 11 -19.68 -9.69 16.40
N GLN A 12 -20.66 -9.27 17.22
CA GLN A 12 -21.10 -7.88 17.27
C GLN A 12 -20.08 -6.99 17.98
N VAL A 13 -19.46 -7.49 19.04
CA VAL A 13 -18.40 -6.79 19.78
C VAL A 13 -17.18 -6.59 18.89
N ILE A 14 -16.68 -7.63 18.21
CA ILE A 14 -15.53 -7.49 17.30
C ILE A 14 -15.85 -6.53 16.16
N ARG A 15 -17.05 -6.58 15.56
CA ARG A 15 -17.46 -5.60 14.55
C ARG A 15 -17.51 -4.17 15.10
N GLY A 16 -17.95 -4.01 16.34
CA GLY A 16 -17.92 -2.73 17.06
C GLY A 16 -16.49 -2.21 17.25
N LEU A 17 -15.58 -3.05 17.75
CA LEU A 17 -14.17 -2.72 17.95
C LEU A 17 -13.50 -2.34 16.62
N LEU A 18 -13.74 -3.09 15.55
CA LEU A 18 -13.22 -2.79 14.22
C LEU A 18 -13.79 -1.48 13.65
N LYS A 19 -15.07 -1.17 13.92
CA LYS A 19 -15.71 0.08 13.50
C LYS A 19 -15.09 1.31 14.19
N PHE A 20 -14.75 1.18 15.47
CA PHE A 20 -14.19 2.27 16.28
C PHE A 20 -12.68 2.14 16.48
N TRP A 21 -11.97 1.51 15.53
CA TRP A 21 -10.53 1.29 15.63
C TRP A 21 -9.77 2.61 15.85
N PRO A 22 -8.97 2.74 16.92
CA PRO A 22 -8.22 3.96 17.18
C PRO A 22 -7.15 4.16 16.10
N LYS A 23 -7.04 5.37 15.55
CA LYS A 23 -6.07 5.71 14.48
C LYS A 23 -4.97 6.68 14.93
N THR A 24 -5.12 7.27 16.10
CA THR A 24 -4.28 8.38 16.58
C THR A 24 -3.54 8.05 17.88
N CYS A 25 -3.82 6.90 18.50
CA CYS A 25 -3.26 6.52 19.78
C CYS A 25 -2.82 5.06 19.76
N SER A 26 -1.51 4.85 19.58
CA SER A 26 -0.90 3.52 19.50
C SER A 26 -1.17 2.66 20.73
N GLN A 27 -1.21 3.26 21.93
CA GLN A 27 -1.51 2.53 23.16
C GLN A 27 -2.93 1.96 23.15
N LYS A 28 -3.92 2.70 22.63
CA LYS A 28 -5.29 2.20 22.48
C LYS A 28 -5.36 1.09 21.44
N GLU A 29 -4.59 1.16 20.36
CA GLU A 29 -4.50 0.07 19.38
C GLU A 29 -3.96 -1.21 20.01
N VAL A 30 -2.91 -1.11 20.84
CA VAL A 30 -2.35 -2.24 21.59
C VAL A 30 -3.38 -2.83 22.56
N MET A 31 -4.16 -1.99 23.26
CA MET A 31 -5.24 -2.46 24.12
C MET A 31 -6.34 -3.17 23.32
N PHE A 32 -6.77 -2.62 22.18
CA PHE A 32 -7.78 -3.23 21.32
C PHE A 32 -7.33 -4.60 20.78
N LEU A 33 -6.06 -4.74 20.41
CA LEU A 33 -5.49 -6.03 20.02
C LEU A 33 -5.56 -7.05 21.15
N GLY A 34 -5.32 -6.62 22.40
CA GLY A 34 -5.45 -7.49 23.57
C GLY A 34 -6.88 -7.96 23.82
N GLU A 35 -7.85 -7.05 23.82
CA GLU A 35 -9.27 -7.40 24.00
C GLU A 35 -9.75 -8.36 22.90
N ILE A 36 -9.30 -8.15 21.65
CA ILE A 36 -9.63 -9.05 20.55
C ILE A 36 -9.04 -10.44 20.79
N GLU A 37 -7.79 -10.55 21.25
CA GLU A 37 -7.20 -11.85 21.56
C GLU A 37 -8.00 -12.60 22.63
N GLU A 38 -8.37 -11.93 23.73
CA GLU A 38 -9.18 -12.54 24.79
C GLU A 38 -10.55 -13.02 24.27
N ILE A 39 -11.18 -12.27 23.35
CA ILE A 39 -12.44 -12.70 22.73
C ILE A 39 -12.21 -13.88 21.78
N LEU A 40 -11.12 -13.89 21.02
CA LEU A 40 -10.79 -14.98 20.10
C LEU A 40 -10.44 -16.28 20.82
N ASP A 41 -9.87 -16.22 22.02
CA ASP A 41 -9.55 -17.42 22.84
C ASP A 41 -10.78 -18.23 23.23
N VAL A 42 -11.96 -17.60 23.21
CA VAL A 42 -13.25 -18.21 23.53
C VAL A 42 -14.26 -18.11 22.38
N ILE A 43 -13.87 -17.78 21.15
CA ILE A 43 -14.83 -17.66 20.04
C ILE A 43 -15.16 -19.02 19.44
N GLU A 44 -16.42 -19.31 19.12
CA GLU A 44 -16.74 -20.52 18.35
C GLU A 44 -16.27 -20.40 16.88
N PRO A 45 -15.77 -21.49 16.25
CA PRO A 45 -15.30 -21.47 14.86
C PRO A 45 -16.34 -20.97 13.85
N THR A 46 -17.63 -21.26 14.10
CA THR A 46 -18.74 -20.82 13.23
C THR A 46 -18.95 -19.31 13.26
N GLN A 47 -18.69 -18.66 14.40
CA GLN A 47 -18.77 -17.20 14.53
C GLN A 47 -17.52 -16.54 13.98
N PHE A 48 -16.35 -17.15 14.19
CA PHE A 48 -15.08 -16.68 13.63
C PHE A 48 -15.14 -16.54 12.10
N LYS A 49 -15.74 -17.51 11.40
CA LYS A 49 -15.92 -17.44 9.93
C LYS A 49 -16.66 -16.19 9.45
N LYS A 50 -17.51 -15.58 10.27
CA LYS A 50 -18.29 -14.37 9.93
C LYS A 50 -17.51 -13.06 10.09
N ILE A 51 -16.35 -13.11 10.76
CA ILE A 51 -15.52 -11.94 11.10
C ILE A 51 -14.07 -12.06 10.63
N GLN A 52 -13.60 -13.25 10.25
CA GLN A 52 -12.20 -13.51 9.90
C GLN A 52 -11.67 -12.52 8.85
N GLU A 53 -12.43 -12.25 7.78
CA GLU A 53 -11.98 -11.36 6.74
C GLU A 53 -11.74 -9.92 7.22
N PRO A 54 -12.74 -9.20 7.79
CA PRO A 54 -12.53 -7.84 8.26
C PRO A 54 -11.53 -7.77 9.41
N LEU A 55 -11.47 -8.80 10.26
CA LEU A 55 -10.51 -8.89 11.35
C LEU A 55 -9.07 -8.99 10.84
N PHE A 56 -8.77 -9.97 9.98
CA PHE A 56 -7.42 -10.17 9.45
C PHE A 56 -7.00 -9.05 8.50
N LYS A 57 -7.94 -8.39 7.80
CA LYS A 57 -7.65 -7.14 7.08
C LYS A 57 -7.16 -6.03 8.01
N GLN A 58 -7.65 -5.99 9.26
CA GLN A 58 -7.18 -5.04 10.26
C GLN A 58 -5.85 -5.47 10.88
N ILE A 59 -5.69 -6.75 11.24
CA ILE A 59 -4.43 -7.30 11.76
C ILE A 59 -3.30 -7.09 10.76
N ALA A 60 -3.54 -7.30 9.46
CA ALA A 60 -2.57 -7.05 8.39
C ALA A 60 -2.04 -5.60 8.39
N LYS A 61 -2.90 -4.62 8.67
CA LYS A 61 -2.51 -3.22 8.82
C LYS A 61 -1.70 -2.99 10.08
N CYS A 62 -2.08 -3.60 11.20
CA CYS A 62 -1.35 -3.51 12.47
C CYS A 62 0.06 -4.08 12.35
N VAL A 63 0.23 -5.23 11.69
CA VAL A 63 1.53 -5.83 11.39
C VAL A 63 2.37 -4.94 10.47
N SER A 64 1.72 -4.23 9.55
CA SER A 64 2.39 -3.28 8.65
C SER A 64 2.69 -1.92 9.29
N SER A 65 2.35 -1.71 10.56
CA SER A 65 2.59 -0.45 11.25
C SER A 65 4.09 -0.23 11.48
N SER A 66 4.53 1.03 11.35
CA SER A 66 5.91 1.42 11.69
C SER A 66 6.17 1.39 13.20
N HIS A 67 5.11 1.38 14.01
CA HIS A 67 5.18 1.39 15.46
C HIS A 67 5.36 -0.04 16.00
N PHE A 68 6.58 -0.36 16.46
CA PHE A 68 6.97 -1.73 16.80
C PHE A 68 6.04 -2.42 17.81
N GLN A 69 5.53 -1.72 18.84
CA GLN A 69 4.64 -2.34 19.83
C GLN A 69 3.32 -2.81 19.24
N ILE A 70 2.80 -2.13 18.20
CA ILE A 70 1.56 -2.55 17.54
C ILE A 70 1.83 -3.80 16.70
N ALA A 71 2.93 -3.78 15.93
CA ALA A 71 3.32 -4.92 15.09
C ALA A 71 3.62 -6.17 15.94
N GLU A 72 4.40 -6.02 17.01
CA GLU A 72 4.70 -7.11 17.95
C GLU A 72 3.43 -7.68 18.58
N ARG A 73 2.55 -6.80 19.10
CA ARG A 73 1.31 -7.24 19.74
C ARG A 73 0.40 -8.00 18.80
N ALA A 74 0.34 -7.59 17.53
CA ALA A 74 -0.43 -8.27 16.49
C ALA A 74 0.18 -9.64 16.11
N LEU A 75 1.52 -9.74 16.06
CA LEU A 75 2.21 -11.00 15.73
C LEU A 75 2.09 -12.05 16.84
N TYR A 76 1.87 -11.65 18.10
CA TYR A 76 1.62 -12.59 19.19
C TYR A 76 0.33 -13.39 19.09
N PHE A 77 -0.58 -13.05 18.17
CA PHE A 77 -1.74 -13.87 17.88
C PHE A 77 -1.34 -15.28 17.41
N TRP A 78 -0.16 -15.42 16.79
CA TRP A 78 0.39 -16.72 16.36
C TRP A 78 1.00 -17.55 17.50
N HIS A 79 1.10 -17.01 18.72
CA HIS A 79 1.54 -17.78 19.89
C HIS A 79 0.38 -18.46 20.62
N ASN A 80 -0.86 -18.02 20.39
CA ASN A 80 -2.03 -18.65 20.98
C ASN A 80 -2.43 -19.87 20.12
N GLU A 81 -2.36 -21.06 20.71
CA GLU A 81 -2.65 -22.32 20.02
C GLU A 81 -4.09 -22.40 19.49
N TYR A 82 -5.05 -21.83 20.21
CA TYR A 82 -6.45 -21.83 19.80
C TYR A 82 -6.66 -20.94 18.56
N ILE A 83 -6.12 -19.72 18.59
CA ILE A 83 -6.15 -18.82 17.43
C ILE A 83 -5.42 -19.44 16.24
N LEU A 84 -4.29 -20.12 16.49
CA LEU A 84 -3.54 -20.80 15.44
C LEU A 84 -4.36 -21.92 14.78
N GLY A 85 -5.08 -22.72 15.57
CA GLY A 85 -6.02 -23.72 15.05
C GLY A 85 -7.15 -23.12 14.21
N LEU A 86 -7.72 -21.99 14.65
CA LEU A 86 -8.72 -21.26 13.86
C LEU A 86 -8.15 -20.74 12.53
N ILE A 87 -6.88 -20.31 12.52
CA ILE A 87 -6.19 -19.88 11.30
C ILE A 87 -5.98 -21.06 10.36
N GLU A 88 -5.54 -22.21 10.86
CA GLU A 88 -5.28 -23.41 10.08
C GLU A 88 -6.55 -23.90 9.36
N GLU A 89 -7.68 -23.98 10.06
CA GLU A 89 -8.97 -24.38 9.48
C GLU A 89 -9.50 -23.43 8.39
N ASN A 90 -8.99 -22.19 8.33
CA ASN A 90 -9.46 -21.15 7.42
C ASN A 90 -8.33 -20.53 6.58
N ILE A 91 -7.25 -21.29 6.39
CA ILE A 91 -6.00 -20.79 5.80
C ILE A 91 -6.20 -20.22 4.38
N ASP A 92 -7.10 -20.81 3.59
CA ASP A 92 -7.37 -20.39 2.21
C ASP A 92 -7.92 -18.96 2.12
N THR A 93 -8.56 -18.47 3.19
CA THR A 93 -9.08 -17.09 3.26
C THR A 93 -8.09 -16.16 3.96
N ILE A 94 -7.47 -16.62 5.04
CA ILE A 94 -6.61 -15.79 5.89
C ILE A 94 -5.24 -15.52 5.24
N LEU A 95 -4.65 -16.54 4.62
CA LEU A 95 -3.31 -16.45 4.04
C LEU A 95 -3.21 -15.36 2.95
N PRO A 96 -4.10 -15.29 1.94
CA PRO A 96 -4.06 -14.23 0.94
C PRO A 96 -4.15 -12.80 1.52
N ILE A 97 -4.90 -12.62 2.62
CA ILE A 97 -5.08 -11.31 3.28
C ILE A 97 -3.80 -10.89 4.01
N MET A 98 -3.19 -11.82 4.74
CA MET A 98 -2.02 -11.54 5.57
C MET A 98 -0.71 -11.51 4.77
N PHE A 99 -0.62 -12.31 3.71
CA PHE A 99 0.62 -12.56 2.98
C PHE A 99 1.31 -11.28 2.51
N GLY A 100 0.58 -10.39 1.81
CA GLY A 100 1.17 -9.17 1.25
C GLY A 100 1.77 -8.24 2.31
N SER A 101 1.14 -8.17 3.48
CA SER A 101 1.61 -7.35 4.61
C SER A 101 2.85 -7.97 5.25
N LEU A 102 2.80 -9.26 5.58
CA LEU A 102 3.93 -9.99 6.18
C LEU A 102 5.16 -10.00 5.26
N TYR A 103 4.96 -10.29 3.97
CA TYR A 103 6.04 -10.40 3.01
C TYR A 103 6.72 -9.05 2.69
N LYS A 104 6.00 -7.94 2.84
CA LYS A 104 6.57 -6.59 2.76
C LYS A 104 7.42 -6.29 4.00
N ILE A 105 6.87 -6.53 5.18
CA ILE A 105 7.50 -6.20 6.46
C ILE A 105 8.76 -7.05 6.70
N SER A 106 8.80 -8.30 6.25
CA SER A 106 10.00 -9.15 6.34
C SER A 106 11.23 -8.60 5.60
N LYS A 107 11.03 -7.63 4.68
CA LYS A 107 12.10 -7.02 3.88
C LYS A 107 12.37 -5.56 4.21
N GLU A 108 11.35 -4.82 4.64
CA GLU A 108 11.40 -3.35 4.72
C GLU A 108 11.35 -2.82 6.17
N HIS A 109 11.12 -3.67 7.17
CA HIS A 109 10.97 -3.21 8.56
C HIS A 109 12.31 -2.88 9.24
N TRP A 110 12.36 -1.76 9.97
CA TRP A 110 13.58 -1.24 10.59
C TRP A 110 14.03 -2.03 11.83
N ASN A 111 13.09 -2.63 12.56
CA ASN A 111 13.36 -3.39 13.78
C ASN A 111 13.61 -4.89 13.45
N PRO A 112 14.81 -5.43 13.72
CA PRO A 112 15.15 -6.82 13.40
C PRO A 112 14.35 -7.85 14.20
N THR A 113 13.89 -7.53 15.40
CA THR A 113 13.04 -8.43 16.21
C THR A 113 11.69 -8.68 15.54
N ILE A 114 11.07 -7.61 15.03
CA ILE A 114 9.82 -7.71 14.27
C ILE A 114 10.02 -8.53 13.01
N VAL A 115 11.14 -8.31 12.30
CA VAL A 115 11.49 -9.10 11.11
C VAL A 115 11.59 -10.58 11.45
N ALA A 116 12.24 -10.95 12.56
CA ALA A 116 12.34 -12.35 13.02
C ALA A 116 10.96 -12.95 13.35
N LEU A 117 10.10 -12.21 14.07
CA LEU A 117 8.72 -12.66 14.37
C LEU A 117 7.91 -12.88 13.09
N VAL A 118 8.02 -11.97 12.11
CA VAL A 118 7.35 -12.11 10.82
C VAL A 118 7.86 -13.33 10.05
N TYR A 119 9.17 -13.62 10.08
CA TYR A 119 9.69 -14.85 9.47
C TYR A 119 9.14 -16.11 10.11
N ASN A 120 9.01 -16.15 11.44
CA ASN A 120 8.37 -17.26 12.14
C ASN A 120 6.93 -17.44 11.66
N VAL A 121 6.15 -16.36 11.62
CA VAL A 121 4.76 -16.38 11.13
C VAL A 121 4.68 -16.85 9.67
N LEU A 122 5.52 -16.32 8.78
CA LEU A 122 5.57 -16.74 7.38
C LEU A 122 5.91 -18.22 7.24
N LYS A 123 6.83 -18.74 8.06
CA LYS A 123 7.18 -20.16 8.09
C LYS A 123 5.99 -21.01 8.51
N THR A 124 5.29 -20.65 9.58
CA THR A 124 4.09 -21.36 10.05
C THR A 124 2.99 -21.36 8.99
N LEU A 125 2.76 -20.23 8.31
CA LEU A 125 1.78 -20.16 7.22
C LEU A 125 2.15 -21.04 6.02
N MET A 126 3.45 -21.16 5.72
CA MET A 126 3.96 -22.07 4.69
C MET A 126 3.80 -23.54 5.07
N GLU A 127 3.98 -23.87 6.35
CA GLU A 127 3.75 -25.23 6.88
C GLU A 127 2.26 -25.64 6.78
N MET A 128 1.33 -24.69 6.97
CA MET A 128 -0.11 -24.92 6.85
C MET A 128 -0.58 -25.13 5.40
N ASN A 129 -0.13 -24.28 4.45
CA ASN A 129 -0.48 -24.41 3.04
C ASN A 129 0.63 -23.88 2.12
N GLY A 130 1.66 -24.71 1.91
CA GLY A 130 2.83 -24.34 1.09
C GLY A 130 2.50 -24.05 -0.38
N LYS A 131 1.53 -24.76 -0.96
CA LYS A 131 1.14 -24.53 -2.36
C LYS A 131 0.53 -23.14 -2.56
N LEU A 132 -0.41 -22.76 -1.71
CA LEU A 132 -1.02 -21.42 -1.77
C LEU A 132 0.03 -20.34 -1.45
N PHE A 133 0.94 -20.61 -0.51
CA PHE A 133 2.03 -19.70 -0.18
C PHE A 133 2.95 -19.42 -1.39
N ASP A 134 3.31 -20.45 -2.16
CA ASP A 134 4.13 -20.32 -3.37
C ASP A 134 3.40 -19.55 -4.48
N GLU A 135 2.12 -19.83 -4.70
CA GLU A 135 1.26 -19.13 -5.66
C GLU A 135 1.17 -17.63 -5.33
N LEU A 136 0.95 -17.29 -4.06
CA LEU A 136 0.91 -15.91 -3.57
C LEU A 136 2.28 -15.23 -3.70
N THR A 137 3.37 -15.94 -3.40
CA THR A 137 4.73 -15.43 -3.57
C THR A 137 5.03 -15.07 -5.03
N SER A 138 4.64 -15.94 -5.96
CA SER A 138 4.80 -15.70 -7.39
C SER A 138 3.98 -14.48 -7.84
N THR A 139 2.70 -14.45 -7.47
CA THR A 139 1.77 -13.35 -7.80
C THR A 139 2.26 -12.02 -7.25
N TYR A 140 2.72 -11.99 -6.00
CA TYR A 140 3.24 -10.77 -5.36
C TYR A 140 4.50 -10.24 -6.08
N LYS A 141 5.43 -11.12 -6.45
CA LYS A 141 6.63 -10.73 -7.22
C LYS A 141 6.25 -10.19 -8.59
N ALA A 142 5.30 -10.82 -9.28
CA ALA A 142 4.84 -10.38 -10.59
C ALA A 142 4.17 -8.99 -10.53
N GLU A 143 3.28 -8.76 -9.55
CA GLU A 143 2.62 -7.46 -9.41
C GLU A 143 3.62 -6.36 -9.02
N ARG A 144 4.61 -6.64 -8.17
CA ARG A 144 5.68 -5.67 -7.86
C ARG A 144 6.53 -5.29 -9.07
N GLN A 145 6.81 -6.22 -9.98
CA GLN A 145 7.52 -5.90 -11.23
C GLN A 145 6.64 -5.07 -12.16
N ARG A 146 5.35 -5.38 -12.24
CA ARG A 146 4.37 -4.63 -13.02
C ARG A 146 4.19 -3.20 -12.52
N GLU A 147 4.12 -3.00 -11.20
CA GLU A 147 4.07 -1.68 -10.57
C GLU A 147 5.30 -0.84 -10.92
N LYS A 148 6.51 -1.41 -10.77
CA LYS A 148 7.76 -0.73 -11.12
C LYS A 148 7.81 -0.33 -12.60
N LYS A 149 7.36 -1.22 -13.50
CA LYS A 149 7.30 -0.91 -14.93
C LYS A 149 6.35 0.27 -15.22
N LYS A 150 5.15 0.27 -14.61
CA LYS A 150 4.19 1.38 -14.75
C LYS A 150 4.72 2.70 -14.19
N GLU A 151 5.53 2.64 -13.15
CA GLU A 151 6.18 3.83 -12.58
C GLU A 151 7.22 4.41 -13.55
N LEU A 152 8.08 3.56 -14.13
CA LEU A 152 9.05 3.97 -15.15
C LEU A 152 8.38 4.56 -16.40
N GLU A 153 7.32 3.90 -16.91
CA GLU A 153 6.54 4.42 -18.04
C GLU A 153 5.94 5.80 -17.74
N ARG A 154 5.50 6.02 -16.48
CA ARG A 154 4.98 7.31 -16.03
C ARG A 154 6.08 8.37 -15.97
N GLU A 155 7.25 8.04 -15.44
CA GLU A 155 8.40 8.95 -15.40
C GLU A 155 8.87 9.35 -16.80
N GLU A 156 8.93 8.41 -17.75
CA GLU A 156 9.26 8.69 -19.14
C GLU A 156 8.24 9.62 -19.80
N LEU A 157 6.95 9.41 -19.53
CA LEU A 157 5.89 10.29 -20.03
C LEU A 157 6.01 11.71 -19.46
N TRP A 158 6.32 11.83 -18.16
CA TRP A 158 6.56 13.13 -17.51
C TRP A 158 7.78 13.85 -18.09
N LYS A 159 8.88 13.14 -18.36
CA LYS A 159 10.07 13.72 -19.01
C LYS A 159 9.75 14.25 -20.40
N LYS A 160 9.07 13.47 -21.22
CA LYS A 160 8.63 13.91 -22.56
C LYS A 160 7.71 15.13 -22.50
N LEU A 161 6.82 15.19 -21.51
CA LEU A 161 5.93 16.34 -21.33
C LEU A 161 6.71 17.61 -20.97
N GLU A 162 7.73 17.49 -20.12
CA GLU A 162 8.59 18.62 -19.73
C GLU A 162 9.47 19.09 -20.91
N GLU A 163 10.01 18.16 -21.70
CA GLU A 163 10.74 18.49 -22.93
C GLU A 163 9.86 19.26 -23.93
N LEU A 164 8.63 18.79 -24.17
CA LEU A 164 7.67 19.47 -25.05
C LEU A 164 7.28 20.86 -24.52
N ARG A 165 7.13 21.01 -23.20
CA ARG A 165 6.87 22.31 -22.55
C ARG A 165 8.04 23.28 -22.76
N LEU A 166 9.28 22.81 -22.61
CA LEU A 166 10.47 23.62 -22.81
C LEU A 166 10.62 24.05 -24.27
N MET A 167 10.43 23.12 -25.23
CA MET A 167 10.46 23.41 -26.66
C MET A 167 9.40 24.45 -27.06
N LYS A 168 8.18 24.34 -26.53
CA LYS A 168 7.12 25.33 -26.77
C LYS A 168 7.47 26.70 -26.21
N THR A 169 8.02 26.76 -25.01
CA THR A 169 8.45 28.02 -24.39
C THR A 169 9.55 28.69 -25.22
N LEU A 170 10.49 27.90 -25.77
CA LEU A 170 11.53 28.39 -26.67
C LEU A 170 10.97 28.88 -28.02
N SER A 171 10.00 28.17 -28.61
CA SER A 171 9.35 28.61 -29.85
C SER A 171 8.52 29.89 -29.66
N ASP A 172 7.85 30.03 -28.52
CA ASP A 172 7.07 31.22 -28.16
C ASP A 172 7.99 32.44 -27.93
N GLN A 173 9.21 32.20 -27.41
CA GLN A 173 10.24 33.25 -27.29
C GLN A 173 10.77 33.67 -28.68
N MET A 174 11.13 32.71 -29.55
CA MET A 174 11.66 33.01 -30.90
C MET A 174 10.66 33.70 -31.84
N SER A 175 9.36 33.40 -31.70
CA SER A 175 8.29 34.05 -32.47
C SER A 175 8.00 35.50 -31.99
N ASN A 176 8.25 35.80 -30.71
CA ASN A 176 8.18 37.17 -30.20
C ASN A 176 9.42 38.02 -30.57
N THR A 177 10.59 37.43 -30.79
CA THR A 177 11.79 38.17 -31.23
C THR A 177 11.77 38.49 -32.74
N SER A 178 11.15 37.65 -33.56
CA SER A 178 11.07 37.82 -35.01
C SER A 178 10.00 38.83 -35.48
N SER A 179 9.06 39.22 -34.60
CA SER A 179 8.12 40.32 -34.85
C SER A 179 8.70 41.72 -34.58
N SER A 180 9.96 41.82 -34.11
CA SER A 180 10.65 43.11 -33.87
C SER A 180 11.70 43.49 -34.92
N ILE A 181 11.85 42.73 -36.02
CA ILE A 181 12.76 43.08 -37.13
C ILE A 181 11.94 43.33 -38.40
N ASN A 182 11.21 44.46 -38.43
CA ASN A 182 10.80 45.07 -39.70
C ASN A 182 11.92 46.02 -40.13
N ILE A 183 12.76 45.55 -41.07
CA ILE A 183 13.69 46.40 -41.81
C ILE A 183 12.86 47.23 -42.80
N PRO A 184 12.87 48.58 -42.76
CA PRO A 184 12.20 49.37 -43.77
C PRO A 184 12.89 49.18 -45.12
N ASN A 185 12.11 48.76 -46.11
CA ASN A 185 12.53 48.56 -47.48
C ASN A 185 12.39 49.91 -48.22
N ASP A 186 13.43 50.74 -48.21
CA ASP A 186 13.41 52.00 -48.96
C ASP A 186 13.84 51.79 -50.42
N LYS A 187 12.90 52.19 -51.29
CA LYS A 187 12.93 52.09 -52.74
C LYS A 187 14.09 52.86 -53.34
N VAL A 188 14.75 52.24 -54.31
CA VAL A 188 15.54 52.91 -55.34
C VAL A 188 14.59 53.66 -56.29
N PRO A 189 14.79 54.95 -56.60
CA PRO A 189 14.24 55.56 -57.80
C PRO A 189 15.33 55.74 -58.86
N SER A 190 14.99 55.36 -60.10
CA SER A 190 15.76 55.63 -61.32
C SER A 190 15.19 56.83 -62.07
N GLU A 191 16.07 57.42 -62.90
CA GLU A 191 15.88 58.45 -63.95
C GLU A 191 16.10 59.91 -63.50
N CYS A 192 17.26 60.50 -63.83
CA CYS A 192 17.62 61.18 -65.10
C CYS A 192 17.10 62.63 -65.13
N GLU A 193 17.99 63.63 -65.03
CA GLU A 193 18.25 64.59 -66.11
C GLU A 193 19.31 65.65 -65.75
N SER A 194 19.94 66.11 -66.83
CA SER A 194 21.07 67.02 -66.98
C SER A 194 20.82 68.48 -66.58
N LEU A 195 21.95 69.18 -66.34
CA LEU A 195 22.25 70.58 -66.71
C LEU A 195 21.35 71.71 -66.17
N CYS A 196 21.93 72.60 -65.34
CA CYS A 196 22.30 73.96 -65.76
C CYS A 196 22.73 74.86 -64.57
N LEU A 197 23.85 75.57 -64.80
CA LEU A 197 24.45 76.72 -64.10
C LEU A 197 25.18 76.46 -62.77
#